data_AF-A0A968WVH0-F1
#
_entry.id   AF-A0A968WVH0-F1
#
_cell.length_a   1.000
_cell.length_b   1.000
_cell.length_c   1.000
_cell.angle_alpha   90.00
_cell.angle_beta   90.00
_cell.angle_gamma   90.00
#
_symmetry.space_group_name_H-M   'P 1'
#
loop_
_entity.id
_entity.type
_entity.pdbx_description
1 polymer ?
#
loop_
_entity_poly.entity_id
_entity_poly.type
_entity_poly.pdbx_seq_one_letter_code
_entity_poly.pdbx_strand_id
1 'polypeptide(L)'
;MIKWILQKIVGSKNQREVRRIRPTVARINEIEEALQRETTEKLVEFTRNWQNHLARYHDLDAPARPVIERMDDAELRIVADNLEPRLAALREEFPSLPSSILATPASIEAAKAAFHAIESEFPKSRAKYLEKILPEAYAVVKNGARRLSGSEIIVNDHPIKWEMVHFDVQLVGGIALHRGMIAEMQTGEGKTLVATLPVYLNALTGLGVHVVTVNDYLAKRDSEWMGSLFRFLGLTVGTIQNQMPPWERRAEYACDITYGTNAEFGFDYLRDNGMASTKEEQVQRGHYLAIIDEVDSILIDEARTPLIISGPSSQSSHQFDKYKPLVEQLVKKQTELCNHLGAEVKKLIDDGDPAGAGRALFKIKLGQPRNRQLMRFMEDPDMRRLMEKSELSFYQDAQKKELFLLKEELYFVIDEKGHDSDLMEMGREFLNPGDPESFTLPDLGTLYADMTRIAVSQTKSASRRRKISKSAWTRRRRKFTTFPNCSKLTACLKRTCNTS
;
A
#
# COMPACT_ATOMS: atom_id res chain seq x y z
N MET A 1 41.65 -19.04 -15.99
CA MET A 1 42.02 -20.44 -15.69
C MET A 1 41.79 -20.81 -14.21
N ILE A 2 42.35 -20.08 -13.25
CA ILE A 2 42.19 -20.34 -11.80
C ILE A 2 40.72 -20.32 -11.33
N LYS A 3 39.91 -19.34 -11.76
CA LYS A 3 38.47 -19.25 -11.42
C LYS A 3 37.64 -20.43 -11.95
N TRP A 4 38.00 -20.98 -13.12
CA TRP A 4 37.34 -22.13 -13.75
C TRP A 4 37.75 -23.45 -13.07
N ILE A 5 39.02 -23.59 -12.70
CA ILE A 5 39.52 -24.74 -11.92
C ILE A 5 38.90 -24.74 -10.51
N LEU A 6 38.84 -23.58 -9.83
CA LEU A 6 38.14 -23.41 -8.55
C LEU A 6 36.64 -23.72 -8.67
N GLN A 7 35.96 -23.31 -9.75
CA GLN A 7 34.56 -23.68 -9.98
C GLN A 7 34.36 -25.18 -10.20
N LYS A 8 35.29 -25.88 -10.88
CA LYS A 8 35.23 -27.34 -11.03
C LYS A 8 35.47 -28.09 -9.71
N ILE A 9 36.34 -27.57 -8.84
CA ILE A 9 36.68 -28.22 -7.55
C ILE A 9 35.61 -27.90 -6.48
N VAL A 10 35.18 -26.64 -6.36
CA VAL A 10 34.29 -26.16 -5.30
C VAL A 10 32.80 -26.17 -5.72
N GLY A 11 32.52 -26.28 -7.02
CA GLY A 11 31.19 -26.21 -7.59
C GLY A 11 30.64 -24.79 -7.72
N SER A 12 29.56 -24.62 -8.48
CA SER A 12 28.82 -23.36 -8.56
C SER A 12 28.11 -23.04 -7.24
N LYS A 13 27.65 -21.78 -7.06
CA LYS A 13 26.84 -21.40 -5.88
C LYS A 13 25.63 -22.34 -5.72
N ASN A 14 24.93 -22.62 -6.82
CA ASN A 14 23.75 -23.48 -6.84
C ASN A 14 24.10 -24.94 -6.49
N GLN A 15 25.22 -25.46 -7.01
CA GLN A 15 25.66 -26.82 -6.65
C GLN A 15 25.99 -26.95 -5.15
N ARG A 16 26.57 -25.91 -4.55
CA ARG A 16 26.80 -25.88 -3.10
C ARG A 16 25.50 -25.83 -2.31
N GLU A 17 24.52 -25.06 -2.78
CA GLU A 17 23.22 -24.98 -2.12
C GLU A 17 22.46 -26.31 -2.20
N VAL A 18 22.44 -26.97 -3.35
CA VAL A 18 21.88 -28.32 -3.49
C VAL A 18 22.60 -29.31 -2.56
N ARG A 19 23.94 -29.24 -2.44
CA ARG A 19 24.68 -30.09 -1.48
C ARG A 19 24.28 -29.84 -0.03
N ARG A 20 23.96 -28.60 0.35
CA ARG A 20 23.47 -28.26 1.70
C ARG A 20 22.06 -28.76 1.96
N ILE A 21 21.24 -28.88 0.92
CA ILE A 21 19.86 -29.37 1.01
C ILE A 21 19.80 -30.91 1.13
N ARG A 22 20.76 -31.64 0.54
CA ARG A 22 20.76 -33.11 0.52
C ARG A 22 20.58 -33.80 1.88
N PRO A 23 21.25 -33.39 2.97
CA PRO A 23 21.02 -34.00 4.29
C PRO A 23 19.58 -33.86 4.76
N THR A 24 18.94 -32.73 4.48
CA THR A 24 17.52 -32.50 4.79
C THR A 24 16.62 -33.44 3.99
N VAL A 25 16.92 -33.66 2.70
CA VAL A 25 16.18 -34.62 1.85
C VAL A 25 16.29 -36.04 2.39
N ALA A 26 17.49 -36.47 2.80
CA ALA A 26 17.68 -37.78 3.41
C ALA A 26 16.84 -37.94 4.68
N ARG A 27 16.82 -36.92 5.55
CA ARG A 27 15.99 -36.90 6.77
C ARG A 27 14.49 -36.92 6.45
N ILE A 28 14.03 -36.21 5.42
CA ILE A 28 12.62 -36.27 4.97
C ILE A 28 12.24 -37.71 4.60
N ASN A 29 13.09 -38.39 3.83
CA ASN A 29 12.82 -39.77 3.40
C ASN A 29 12.81 -40.76 4.58
N GLU A 30 13.74 -40.61 5.52
CA GLU A 30 13.78 -41.42 6.76
C GLU A 30 12.48 -41.26 7.58
N ILE A 31 12.01 -40.03 7.77
CA ILE A 31 10.77 -39.76 8.49
C ILE A 31 9.56 -40.30 7.71
N GLU A 32 9.53 -40.11 6.38
CA GLU A 32 8.44 -40.60 5.53
C GLU A 32 8.29 -42.11 5.62
N GLU A 33 9.39 -42.86 5.60
CA GLU A 33 9.40 -44.32 5.75
C GLU A 33 8.83 -44.73 7.12
N ALA A 34 9.20 -44.03 8.19
CA ALA A 34 8.62 -44.28 9.51
C ALA A 34 7.09 -44.01 9.53
N LEU A 35 6.63 -42.93 8.89
CA LEU A 35 5.22 -42.56 8.80
C LEU A 35 4.35 -43.55 8.01
N GLN A 36 4.94 -44.42 7.17
CA GLN A 36 4.16 -45.46 6.46
C GLN A 36 3.49 -46.46 7.41
N ARG A 37 4.00 -46.60 8.65
CA ARG A 37 3.41 -47.48 9.68
C ARG A 37 2.32 -46.79 10.51
N GLU A 38 2.17 -45.48 10.37
CA GLU A 38 1.23 -44.67 11.14
C GLU A 38 -0.14 -44.58 10.45
N THR A 39 -1.17 -44.22 11.21
CA THR A 39 -2.53 -44.04 10.67
C THR A 39 -2.68 -42.71 9.91
N THR A 40 -3.72 -42.59 9.08
CA THR A 40 -3.98 -41.35 8.33
C THR A 40 -4.38 -40.22 9.28
N GLU A 41 -5.09 -40.56 10.35
CA GLU A 41 -5.46 -39.64 11.43
C GLU A 41 -4.21 -39.00 12.05
N LYS A 42 -3.10 -39.74 12.14
CA LYS A 42 -1.84 -39.22 12.67
C LYS A 42 -1.26 -38.10 11.82
N LEU A 43 -1.36 -38.20 10.49
CA LEU A 43 -0.90 -37.16 9.57
C LEU A 43 -1.71 -35.86 9.78
N VAL A 44 -3.03 -35.97 9.91
CA VAL A 44 -3.92 -34.82 10.17
C VAL A 44 -3.67 -34.24 11.57
N GLU A 45 -3.35 -35.08 12.56
CA GLU A 45 -2.99 -34.63 13.90
C GLU A 45 -1.72 -33.75 13.88
N PHE A 46 -0.70 -34.12 13.09
CA PHE A 46 0.47 -33.27 12.89
C PHE A 46 0.10 -31.89 12.34
N THR A 47 -0.74 -31.82 11.30
CA THR A 47 -1.25 -30.57 10.73
C THR A 47 -1.86 -29.67 11.81
N ARG A 48 -2.80 -30.21 12.60
CA ARG A 48 -3.49 -29.45 13.65
C ARG A 48 -2.54 -28.99 14.75
N ASN A 49 -1.60 -29.83 15.17
CA ASN A 49 -0.63 -29.48 16.19
C ASN A 49 0.27 -28.32 15.73
N TRP A 50 0.73 -28.33 14.48
CA TRP A 50 1.51 -27.23 13.91
C TRP A 50 0.69 -25.96 13.73
N GLN A 51 -0.55 -26.05 13.24
CA GLN A 51 -1.45 -24.89 13.15
C GLN A 51 -1.70 -24.25 14.52
N ASN A 52 -2.00 -25.05 15.54
CA ASN A 52 -2.21 -24.56 16.91
C ASN A 52 -0.96 -23.87 17.46
N HIS A 53 0.23 -24.44 17.21
CA HIS A 53 1.49 -23.81 17.60
C HIS A 53 1.72 -22.49 16.88
N LEU A 54 1.47 -22.41 15.57
CA LEU A 54 1.72 -21.22 14.76
C LEU A 54 0.67 -20.11 14.97
N ALA A 55 -0.56 -20.47 15.34
CA ALA A 55 -1.65 -19.53 15.60
C ALA A 55 -1.34 -18.53 16.72
N ARG A 56 -0.40 -18.85 17.63
CA ARG A 56 0.05 -17.93 18.68
C ARG A 56 0.70 -16.64 18.15
N TYR A 57 1.16 -16.65 16.90
CA TYR A 57 1.75 -15.49 16.21
C TYR A 57 0.74 -14.71 15.35
N HIS A 58 -0.56 -14.98 15.47
CA HIS A 58 -1.62 -14.17 14.83
C HIS A 58 -1.89 -12.91 15.62
N ASP A 59 -2.40 -11.90 14.93
CA ASP A 59 -2.85 -10.64 15.51
C ASP A 59 -3.82 -10.88 16.68
N LEU A 60 -3.78 -9.94 17.62
CA LEU A 60 -4.63 -9.99 18.79
C LEU A 60 -6.04 -9.51 18.44
N ASP A 61 -7.04 -10.37 18.61
CA ASP A 61 -8.44 -9.95 18.57
C ASP A 61 -8.83 -9.36 19.93
N ALA A 62 -8.68 -8.04 20.06
CA ALA A 62 -8.95 -7.32 21.30
C ALA A 62 -9.75 -6.02 21.04
N PRO A 63 -10.74 -5.68 21.89
CA PRO A 63 -11.50 -4.45 21.74
C PRO A 63 -10.62 -3.20 21.82
N ALA A 64 -11.06 -2.11 21.18
CA ALA A 64 -10.36 -0.83 21.25
C ALA A 64 -10.40 -0.23 22.66
N ARG A 65 -9.37 0.55 23.02
CA ARG A 65 -9.25 1.19 24.35
C ARG A 65 -10.52 1.91 24.83
N PRO A 66 -11.22 2.73 24.02
CA PRO A 66 -12.44 3.42 24.48
C PRO A 66 -13.62 2.49 24.77
N VAL A 67 -13.59 1.26 24.24
CA VAL A 67 -14.58 0.22 24.53
C VAL A 67 -14.24 -0.42 25.87
N ILE A 68 -12.97 -0.80 26.07
CA ILE A 68 -12.47 -1.40 27.32
C ILE A 68 -12.70 -0.47 28.52
N GLU A 69 -12.46 0.83 28.38
CA GLU A 69 -12.67 1.83 29.45
C GLU A 69 -14.14 1.99 29.87
N ARG A 70 -15.11 1.44 29.12
CA ARG A 70 -16.55 1.52 29.40
C ARG A 70 -17.18 0.18 29.78
N MET A 71 -16.41 -0.90 29.70
CA MET A 71 -16.87 -2.24 30.01
C MET A 71 -17.10 -2.41 31.51
N ASP A 72 -18.05 -3.26 31.87
CA ASP A 72 -18.23 -3.69 33.25
C ASP A 72 -17.23 -4.79 33.67
N ASP A 73 -17.21 -5.15 34.96
CA ASP A 73 -16.27 -6.13 35.49
C ASP A 73 -16.43 -7.53 34.86
N ALA A 74 -17.64 -7.89 34.44
CA ALA A 74 -17.90 -9.18 33.80
C ALA A 74 -17.36 -9.20 32.36
N GLU A 75 -17.60 -8.13 31.60
CA GLU A 75 -17.05 -7.95 30.26
C GLU A 75 -15.51 -7.90 30.26
N LEU A 76 -14.92 -7.17 31.21
CA LEU A 76 -13.46 -7.10 31.36
C LEU A 76 -12.84 -8.46 31.69
N ARG A 77 -13.53 -9.27 32.50
CA ARG A 77 -13.09 -10.62 32.81
C ARG A 77 -13.09 -11.53 31.58
N ILE A 78 -14.12 -11.45 30.74
CA ILE A 78 -14.17 -12.18 29.47
C ILE A 78 -12.99 -11.81 28.58
N VAL A 79 -12.67 -10.51 28.46
CA VAL A 79 -11.53 -10.05 27.65
C VAL A 79 -10.22 -10.58 28.23
N ALA A 80 -10.00 -10.47 29.54
CA ALA A 80 -8.79 -10.97 30.18
C ALA A 80 -8.63 -12.50 30.01
N ASP A 81 -9.70 -13.27 30.23
CA ASP A 81 -9.72 -14.72 30.10
C ASP A 81 -9.44 -15.18 28.65
N ASN A 82 -9.84 -14.40 27.64
CA ASN A 82 -9.52 -14.66 26.23
C ASN A 82 -8.07 -14.32 25.87
N LEU A 83 -7.49 -13.29 26.48
CA LEU A 83 -6.11 -12.84 26.20
C LEU A 83 -5.06 -13.69 26.91
N GLU A 84 -5.36 -14.19 28.11
CA GLU A 84 -4.42 -14.95 28.93
C GLU A 84 -3.81 -16.15 28.21
N PRO A 85 -4.57 -17.08 27.58
CA PRO A 85 -3.99 -18.22 26.87
C PRO A 85 -3.12 -17.79 25.68
N ARG A 86 -3.47 -16.67 25.00
CA ARG A 86 -2.71 -16.12 23.87
C ARG A 86 -1.32 -15.67 24.30
N LEU A 87 -1.23 -14.92 25.40
CA LEU A 87 0.05 -14.42 25.92
C LEU A 87 0.84 -15.54 26.62
N ALA A 88 0.17 -16.41 27.37
CA ALA A 88 0.82 -17.53 28.06
C ALA A 88 1.63 -18.41 27.11
N ALA A 89 1.09 -18.70 25.91
CA ALA A 89 1.77 -19.49 24.88
C ALA A 89 3.03 -18.84 24.29
N LEU A 90 3.23 -17.54 24.54
CA LEU A 90 4.36 -16.75 24.05
C LEU A 90 5.38 -16.42 25.14
N ARG A 91 5.04 -16.52 26.43
CA ARG A 91 5.90 -16.09 27.56
C ARG A 91 7.25 -16.79 27.63
N GLU A 92 7.31 -18.07 27.25
CA GLU A 92 8.58 -18.82 27.20
C GLU A 92 9.56 -18.20 26.18
N GLU A 93 9.03 -17.73 25.05
CA GLU A 93 9.81 -17.13 23.97
C GLU A 93 10.04 -15.62 24.19
N PHE A 94 9.08 -14.95 24.85
CA PHE A 94 9.07 -13.52 25.10
C PHE A 94 8.84 -13.20 26.59
N PRO A 95 9.89 -13.23 27.43
CA PRO A 95 9.79 -12.98 28.87
C PRO A 95 9.35 -11.56 29.24
N SER A 96 9.33 -10.63 28.28
CA SER A 96 8.83 -9.26 28.46
C SER A 96 7.30 -9.18 28.60
N LEU A 97 6.57 -10.26 28.28
CA LEU A 97 5.12 -10.32 28.46
C LEU A 97 4.73 -10.40 29.94
N PRO A 98 3.60 -9.78 30.34
CA PRO A 98 3.13 -9.83 31.72
C PRO A 98 2.80 -11.27 32.14
N SER A 99 3.12 -11.61 33.39
CA SER A 99 2.95 -12.96 33.95
C SER A 99 1.50 -13.38 34.18
N SER A 100 0.59 -12.42 34.31
CA SER A 100 -0.86 -12.63 34.40
C SER A 100 -1.60 -11.38 33.94
N ILE A 101 -2.82 -11.54 33.45
CA ILE A 101 -3.70 -10.44 33.04
C ILE A 101 -4.84 -10.31 34.06
N LEU A 102 -4.92 -9.17 34.74
CA LEU A 102 -6.04 -8.86 35.63
C LEU A 102 -7.21 -8.31 34.81
N ALA A 103 -8.44 -8.57 35.26
CA ALA A 103 -9.69 -8.05 34.67
C ALA A 103 -9.89 -6.55 34.98
N THR A 104 -8.92 -5.72 34.59
CA THR A 104 -8.96 -4.26 34.74
C THR A 104 -8.53 -3.60 33.42
N PRO A 105 -9.07 -2.40 33.09
CA PRO A 105 -8.70 -1.72 31.85
C PRO A 105 -7.18 -1.48 31.73
N ALA A 106 -6.53 -1.11 32.84
CA ALA A 106 -5.09 -0.85 32.86
C ALA A 106 -4.27 -2.11 32.56
N SER A 107 -4.62 -3.26 33.15
CA SER A 107 -3.90 -4.51 32.93
C SER A 107 -4.11 -5.05 31.51
N ILE A 108 -5.33 -4.97 30.97
CA ILE A 108 -5.65 -5.41 29.61
C ILE A 108 -4.90 -4.54 28.59
N GLU A 109 -4.91 -3.22 28.76
CA GLU A 109 -4.17 -2.32 27.87
C GLU A 109 -2.65 -2.50 27.97
N ALA A 110 -2.11 -2.77 29.16
CA ALA A 110 -0.69 -3.10 29.32
C ALA A 110 -0.33 -4.41 28.61
N ALA A 111 -1.18 -5.43 28.71
CA ALA A 111 -0.99 -6.70 28.00
C ALA A 111 -1.02 -6.53 26.48
N LYS A 112 -1.97 -5.75 25.95
CA LYS A 112 -2.04 -5.40 24.52
C LYS A 112 -0.79 -4.66 24.07
N ALA A 113 -0.35 -3.65 24.83
CA ALA A 113 0.86 -2.89 24.50
C ALA A 113 2.12 -3.79 24.49
N ALA A 114 2.25 -4.70 25.46
CA ALA A 114 3.35 -5.65 25.51
C ALA A 114 3.33 -6.64 24.32
N PHE A 115 2.14 -7.09 23.90
CA PHE A 115 1.97 -7.92 22.71
C PHE A 115 2.40 -7.17 21.44
N HIS A 116 1.90 -5.95 21.22
CA HIS A 116 2.26 -5.15 20.06
C HIS A 116 3.76 -4.81 20.00
N ALA A 117 4.43 -4.70 21.16
CA ALA A 117 5.88 -4.47 21.20
C ALA A 117 6.69 -5.64 20.62
N ILE A 118 6.19 -6.88 20.71
CA ILE A 118 6.87 -8.09 20.22
C ILE A 118 6.40 -8.56 18.84
N GLU A 119 5.30 -8.02 18.29
CA GLU A 119 4.76 -8.41 16.98
C GLU A 119 5.79 -8.35 15.84
N SER A 120 6.72 -7.40 15.91
CA SER A 120 7.80 -7.26 14.91
C SER A 120 8.76 -8.46 14.87
N GLU A 121 8.85 -9.26 15.93
CA GLU A 121 9.67 -10.48 16.01
C GLU A 121 8.95 -11.71 15.43
N PHE A 122 7.62 -11.69 15.31
CA PHE A 122 6.81 -12.85 14.90
C PHE A 122 7.19 -13.43 13.54
N PRO A 123 7.48 -12.64 12.48
CA PRO A 123 7.92 -13.19 11.20
C PRO A 123 9.18 -14.06 11.33
N LYS A 124 10.14 -13.62 12.15
CA LYS A 124 11.41 -14.31 12.37
C LYS A 124 11.22 -15.59 13.19
N SER A 125 10.44 -15.52 14.27
CA SER A 125 10.11 -16.69 15.10
C SER A 125 9.36 -17.76 14.31
N ARG A 126 8.38 -17.34 13.51
CA ARG A 126 7.62 -18.21 12.60
C ARG A 126 8.54 -18.89 11.58
N ALA A 127 9.38 -18.13 10.89
CA ALA A 127 10.32 -18.68 9.91
C ALA A 127 11.29 -19.70 10.54
N LYS A 128 11.80 -19.42 11.74
CA LYS A 128 12.66 -20.36 12.50
C LYS A 128 11.92 -21.65 12.83
N TYR A 129 10.64 -21.57 13.22
CA TYR A 129 9.84 -22.75 13.52
C TYR A 129 9.50 -23.55 12.26
N LEU A 130 9.14 -22.88 11.16
CA LEU A 130 8.87 -23.53 9.87
C LEU A 130 10.10 -24.30 9.35
N GLU A 131 11.30 -23.72 9.42
CA GLU A 131 12.54 -24.42 9.04
C GLU A 131 12.83 -25.61 9.96
N LYS A 132 12.48 -25.51 11.26
CA LYS A 132 12.62 -26.61 12.22
C LYS A 132 11.73 -27.81 11.87
N ILE A 133 10.47 -27.57 11.51
CA ILE A 133 9.49 -28.63 11.20
C ILE A 133 9.50 -29.05 9.73
N LEU A 134 10.28 -28.37 8.88
CA LEU A 134 10.31 -28.62 7.43
C LEU A 134 10.51 -30.09 7.09
N PRO A 135 11.47 -30.84 7.69
CA PRO A 135 11.67 -32.24 7.34
C PRO A 135 10.44 -33.10 7.62
N GLU A 136 9.85 -32.93 8.80
CA GLU A 136 8.67 -33.65 9.26
C GLU A 136 7.43 -33.28 8.42
N ALA A 137 7.23 -31.99 8.12
CA ALA A 137 6.11 -31.51 7.30
C ALA A 137 6.20 -32.02 5.85
N TYR A 138 7.39 -32.03 5.25
CA TYR A 138 7.56 -32.54 3.89
C TYR A 138 7.41 -34.06 3.83
N ALA A 139 7.81 -34.77 4.88
CA ALA A 139 7.55 -36.20 5.02
C ALA A 139 6.04 -36.49 5.09
N VAL A 140 5.27 -35.69 5.83
CA VAL A 140 3.80 -35.80 5.89
C VAL A 140 3.17 -35.58 4.51
N VAL A 141 3.61 -34.56 3.75
CA VAL A 141 3.11 -34.31 2.39
C VAL A 141 3.43 -35.47 1.45
N LYS A 142 4.68 -35.95 1.45
CA LYS A 142 5.11 -37.07 0.62
C LYS A 142 4.36 -38.36 0.98
N ASN A 143 4.14 -38.62 2.28
CA ASN A 143 3.38 -39.77 2.74
C ASN A 143 1.90 -39.66 2.35
N GLY A 144 1.31 -38.47 2.43
CA GLY A 144 -0.05 -38.19 1.94
C GLY A 144 -0.19 -38.48 0.45
N ALA A 145 0.75 -38.00 -0.37
CA ALA A 145 0.80 -38.29 -1.80
C ALA A 145 0.92 -39.80 -2.07
N ARG A 146 1.74 -40.52 -1.28
CA ARG A 146 1.84 -41.99 -1.36
C ARG A 146 0.53 -42.70 -1.04
N ARG A 147 -0.19 -42.27 0.01
CA ARG A 147 -1.48 -42.87 0.40
C ARG A 147 -2.58 -42.62 -0.63
N LEU A 148 -2.53 -41.48 -1.32
CA LEU A 148 -3.43 -41.18 -2.42
C LEU A 148 -3.10 -41.99 -3.69
N SER A 149 -1.93 -42.61 -3.79
CA SER A 149 -1.54 -43.40 -4.96
C SER A 149 -2.52 -44.55 -5.22
N GLY A 150 -3.08 -44.58 -6.44
CA GLY A 150 -4.11 -45.53 -6.86
C GLY A 150 -5.55 -45.06 -6.65
N SER A 151 -5.77 -43.90 -6.02
CA SER A 151 -7.10 -43.29 -5.92
C SER A 151 -7.48 -42.55 -7.21
N GLU A 152 -8.79 -42.36 -7.41
CA GLU A 152 -9.36 -41.51 -8.46
C GLU A 152 -9.87 -40.20 -7.88
N ILE A 153 -9.44 -39.09 -8.47
CA ILE A 153 -9.77 -37.73 -8.06
C ILE A 153 -10.50 -37.04 -9.21
N ILE A 154 -11.60 -36.36 -8.91
CA ILE A 154 -12.31 -35.55 -9.91
C ILE A 154 -11.60 -34.21 -10.07
N VAL A 155 -11.19 -33.90 -11.28
CA VAL A 155 -10.53 -32.65 -11.68
C VAL A 155 -11.19 -32.14 -12.95
N ASN A 156 -11.76 -30.94 -12.91
CA ASN A 156 -12.59 -30.34 -13.96
C ASN A 156 -13.63 -31.34 -14.49
N ASP A 157 -14.38 -31.96 -13.58
CA ASP A 157 -15.43 -32.94 -13.88
C ASP A 157 -14.94 -34.25 -14.54
N HIS A 158 -13.62 -34.48 -14.58
CA HIS A 158 -13.01 -35.68 -15.13
C HIS A 158 -12.25 -36.49 -14.06
N PRO A 159 -12.41 -37.82 -14.00
CA PRO A 159 -11.62 -38.65 -13.09
C PRO A 159 -10.17 -38.74 -13.57
N ILE A 160 -9.24 -38.41 -12.69
CA ILE A 160 -7.79 -38.53 -12.87
C ILE A 160 -7.26 -39.47 -11.78
N LYS A 161 -6.47 -40.46 -12.18
CA LYS A 161 -5.76 -41.32 -11.22
C LYS A 161 -4.60 -40.58 -10.58
N TRP A 162 -4.47 -40.67 -9.27
CA TRP A 162 -3.29 -40.19 -8.57
C TRP A 162 -2.21 -41.29 -8.59
N GLU A 163 -1.12 -41.07 -9.31
CA GLU A 163 0.00 -42.02 -9.45
C GLU A 163 1.34 -41.36 -9.10
N MET A 164 1.30 -40.40 -8.16
CA MET A 164 2.42 -39.50 -7.89
C MET A 164 2.93 -39.63 -6.45
N VAL A 165 4.24 -39.75 -6.31
CA VAL A 165 4.96 -39.65 -5.04
C VAL A 165 6.23 -38.83 -5.27
N HIS A 166 6.56 -37.94 -4.34
CA HIS A 166 7.68 -37.01 -4.53
C HIS A 166 9.04 -37.72 -4.66
N PHE A 167 9.77 -37.41 -5.73
CA PHE A 167 11.18 -37.75 -5.92
C PHE A 167 12.10 -36.81 -5.13
N ASP A 168 13.34 -37.24 -4.90
CA ASP A 168 14.34 -36.45 -4.15
C ASP A 168 14.62 -35.08 -4.79
N VAL A 169 14.66 -35.02 -6.13
CA VAL A 169 14.83 -33.75 -6.85
C VAL A 169 13.67 -32.79 -6.63
N GLN A 170 12.45 -33.32 -6.43
CA GLN A 170 11.26 -32.53 -6.13
C GLN A 170 11.30 -32.01 -4.68
N LEU A 171 11.82 -32.81 -3.74
CA LEU A 171 12.08 -32.35 -2.37
C LEU A 171 13.11 -31.20 -2.34
N VAL A 172 14.16 -31.28 -3.17
CA VAL A 172 15.12 -30.17 -3.34
C VAL A 172 14.41 -28.91 -3.87
N GLY A 173 13.57 -29.07 -4.90
CA GLY A 173 12.78 -27.96 -5.46
C GLY A 173 11.86 -27.31 -4.44
N GLY A 174 11.15 -28.11 -3.64
CA GLY A 174 10.27 -27.61 -2.57
C GLY A 174 11.04 -26.80 -1.52
N ILE A 175 12.19 -27.29 -1.06
CA ILE A 175 13.05 -26.59 -0.09
C ILE A 175 13.56 -25.27 -0.68
N ALA A 176 13.94 -25.25 -1.95
CA ALA A 176 14.37 -24.04 -2.64
C ALA A 176 13.25 -22.99 -2.69
N LEU A 177 12.03 -23.40 -3.04
CA LEU A 177 10.85 -22.52 -3.07
C LEU A 177 10.51 -21.97 -1.67
N HIS A 178 10.53 -22.81 -0.62
CA HIS A 178 10.29 -22.36 0.75
C HIS A 178 11.30 -21.27 1.19
N ARG A 179 12.55 -21.38 0.72
CA ARG A 179 13.62 -20.42 1.01
C ARG A 179 13.61 -19.19 0.09
N GLY A 180 12.54 -18.97 -0.69
CA GLY A 180 12.39 -17.81 -1.57
C GLY A 180 13.30 -17.82 -2.80
N MET A 181 13.72 -19.01 -3.25
CA MET A 181 14.51 -19.17 -4.47
C MET A 181 13.60 -19.54 -5.65
N ILE A 182 14.11 -19.35 -6.88
CA ILE A 182 13.47 -19.87 -8.09
C ILE A 182 13.97 -21.31 -8.30
N ALA A 183 13.03 -22.26 -8.37
CA ALA A 183 13.32 -23.66 -8.67
C ALA A 183 13.15 -23.92 -10.18
N GLU A 184 14.25 -23.89 -10.93
CA GLU A 184 14.25 -24.25 -12.36
C GLU A 184 14.20 -25.76 -12.51
N MET A 185 13.11 -26.27 -13.10
CA MET A 185 12.88 -27.69 -13.33
C MET A 185 12.37 -27.89 -14.76
N GLN A 186 12.84 -28.95 -15.43
CA GLN A 186 12.42 -29.27 -16.78
C GLN A 186 10.93 -29.64 -16.82
N THR A 187 10.26 -29.37 -17.93
CA THR A 187 8.88 -29.80 -18.15
C THR A 187 8.77 -31.31 -17.98
N GLY A 188 7.80 -31.78 -17.21
CA GLY A 188 7.63 -33.19 -16.87
C GLY A 188 8.26 -33.62 -15.54
N GLU A 189 9.11 -32.79 -14.92
CA GLU A 189 9.68 -33.07 -13.57
C GLU A 189 8.66 -32.88 -12.42
N GLY A 190 7.40 -32.55 -12.74
CA GLY A 190 6.31 -32.44 -11.77
C GLY A 190 6.30 -31.15 -10.96
N LYS A 191 6.50 -29.97 -11.59
CA LYS A 191 6.45 -28.64 -10.96
C LYS A 191 5.20 -28.46 -10.07
N THR A 192 4.03 -28.87 -10.56
CA THR A 192 2.75 -28.78 -9.84
C THR A 192 2.77 -29.57 -8.53
N LEU A 193 3.35 -30.78 -8.54
CA LEU A 193 3.50 -31.61 -7.33
C LEU A 193 4.57 -31.04 -6.38
N VAL A 194 5.65 -30.46 -6.90
CA VAL A 194 6.71 -29.82 -6.11
C VAL A 194 6.14 -28.68 -5.27
N ALA A 195 5.25 -27.87 -5.85
CA ALA A 195 4.63 -26.74 -5.17
C ALA A 195 3.85 -27.15 -3.90
N THR A 196 3.37 -28.38 -3.80
CA THR A 196 2.59 -28.82 -2.62
C THR A 196 3.39 -28.80 -1.33
N LEU A 197 4.71 -29.01 -1.42
CA LEU A 197 5.60 -29.04 -0.25
C LEU A 197 5.71 -27.65 0.44
N PRO A 198 6.17 -26.57 -0.24
CA PRO A 198 6.25 -25.25 0.37
C PRO A 198 4.86 -24.64 0.62
N VAL A 199 3.85 -24.95 -0.21
CA VAL A 199 2.48 -24.46 0.01
C VAL A 199 1.93 -25.04 1.31
N TYR A 200 2.00 -26.37 1.51
CA TYR A 200 1.55 -27.00 2.75
C TYR A 200 2.24 -26.42 3.98
N LEU A 201 3.58 -26.39 3.98
CA LEU A 201 4.36 -25.93 5.13
C LEU A 201 3.98 -24.49 5.55
N ASN A 202 3.83 -23.59 4.58
CA ASN A 202 3.50 -22.20 4.87
C ASN A 202 1.99 -21.99 5.16
N ALA A 203 1.12 -22.83 4.62
CA ALA A 203 -0.31 -22.82 4.92
C ALA A 203 -0.61 -23.21 6.37
N LEU A 204 0.26 -23.98 7.04
CA LEU A 204 0.17 -24.26 8.48
C LEU A 204 0.15 -22.99 9.34
N THR A 205 0.60 -21.86 8.81
CA THR A 205 0.56 -20.59 9.53
C THR A 205 -0.83 -19.97 9.59
N GLY A 206 -1.81 -20.43 8.80
CA GLY A 206 -3.16 -19.88 8.76
C GLY A 206 -3.26 -18.45 8.18
N LEU A 207 -2.16 -17.85 7.71
CA LEU A 207 -2.16 -16.51 7.10
C LEU A 207 -2.58 -16.48 5.62
N GLY A 208 -2.81 -17.64 5.02
CA GLY A 208 -3.15 -17.79 3.60
C GLY A 208 -1.90 -17.89 2.71
N VAL A 209 -1.90 -18.84 1.79
CA VAL A 209 -0.90 -18.97 0.72
C VAL A 209 -1.57 -18.79 -0.63
N HIS A 210 -1.08 -17.86 -1.44
CA HIS A 210 -1.58 -17.65 -2.79
C HIS A 210 -0.77 -18.49 -3.78
N VAL A 211 -1.44 -19.33 -4.57
CA VAL A 211 -0.81 -20.05 -5.69
C VAL A 211 -1.26 -19.39 -6.99
N VAL A 212 -0.32 -18.77 -7.66
CA VAL A 212 -0.57 -17.97 -8.86
C VAL A 212 -0.25 -18.81 -10.10
N THR A 213 -1.23 -18.91 -10.99
CA THR A 213 -1.10 -19.60 -12.28
C THR A 213 -1.36 -18.62 -13.43
N VAL A 214 -1.05 -19.02 -14.65
CA VAL A 214 -1.19 -18.16 -15.84
C VAL A 214 -2.64 -18.00 -16.32
N ASN A 215 -3.57 -18.88 -15.96
CA ASN A 215 -4.98 -18.77 -16.36
C ASN A 215 -5.95 -19.49 -15.41
N ASP A 216 -7.22 -19.12 -15.47
CA ASP A 216 -8.29 -19.65 -14.61
C ASP A 216 -8.50 -21.16 -14.74
N TYR A 217 -8.24 -21.73 -15.93
CA TYR A 217 -8.35 -23.18 -16.14
C TYR A 217 -7.30 -23.93 -15.32
N LEU A 218 -6.04 -23.48 -15.35
CA LEU A 218 -4.96 -24.08 -14.57
C LEU A 218 -5.17 -23.85 -13.08
N ALA A 219 -5.62 -22.66 -12.66
CA ALA A 219 -5.95 -22.37 -11.28
C ALA A 219 -6.97 -23.38 -10.73
N LYS A 220 -8.08 -23.59 -11.45
CA LYS A 220 -9.12 -24.55 -11.06
C LYS A 220 -8.65 -26.01 -11.12
N ARG A 221 -7.95 -26.39 -12.19
CA ARG A 221 -7.39 -27.74 -12.34
C ARG A 221 -6.48 -28.09 -11.16
N ASP A 222 -5.56 -27.20 -10.82
CA ASP A 222 -4.53 -27.50 -9.82
C ASP A 222 -5.08 -27.39 -8.39
N SER A 223 -6.06 -26.52 -8.14
CA SER A 223 -6.74 -26.44 -6.85
C SER A 223 -7.62 -27.67 -6.56
N GLU A 224 -8.20 -28.30 -7.58
CA GLU A 224 -8.93 -29.56 -7.42
C GLU A 224 -7.97 -30.74 -7.30
N TRP A 225 -6.95 -30.78 -8.17
CA TRP A 225 -6.01 -31.88 -8.24
C TRP A 225 -5.06 -31.91 -7.03
N MET A 226 -4.22 -30.90 -6.85
CA MET A 226 -3.32 -30.81 -5.70
C MET A 226 -4.09 -30.52 -4.41
N GLY A 227 -5.23 -29.82 -4.49
CA GLY A 227 -6.05 -29.56 -3.31
C GLY A 227 -6.70 -30.81 -2.73
N SER A 228 -6.78 -31.92 -3.47
CA SER A 228 -7.14 -33.22 -2.90
C SER A 228 -6.11 -33.70 -1.87
N LEU A 229 -4.82 -33.48 -2.12
CA LEU A 229 -3.75 -33.76 -1.15
C LEU A 229 -3.83 -32.84 0.07
N PHE A 230 -4.04 -31.54 -0.14
CA PHE A 230 -4.18 -30.60 0.99
C PHE A 230 -5.39 -30.91 1.86
N ARG A 231 -6.55 -31.19 1.24
CA ARG A 231 -7.78 -31.58 1.95
C ARG A 231 -7.60 -32.90 2.69
N PHE A 232 -6.92 -33.88 2.09
CA PHE A 232 -6.56 -35.14 2.75
C PHE A 232 -5.72 -34.90 4.02
N LEU A 233 -4.83 -33.90 4.01
CA LEU A 233 -4.01 -33.52 5.16
C LEU A 233 -4.69 -32.54 6.13
N GLY A 234 -5.96 -32.19 5.89
CA GLY A 234 -6.78 -31.36 6.78
C GLY A 234 -6.70 -29.85 6.54
N LEU A 235 -6.14 -29.40 5.41
CA LEU A 235 -6.13 -27.98 5.02
C LEU A 235 -7.34 -27.64 4.13
N THR A 236 -7.73 -26.36 4.15
CA THR A 236 -8.75 -25.80 3.26
C THR A 236 -8.12 -25.20 2.00
N VAL A 237 -8.79 -25.36 0.86
CA VAL A 237 -8.31 -24.89 -0.45
C VAL A 237 -9.42 -24.16 -1.15
N GLY A 238 -9.15 -22.92 -1.55
CA GLY A 238 -10.03 -22.09 -2.34
C GLY A 238 -9.46 -21.77 -3.72
N THR A 239 -10.32 -21.32 -4.64
CA THR A 239 -9.96 -20.89 -6.00
C THR A 239 -10.73 -19.64 -6.37
N ILE A 240 -10.03 -18.57 -6.73
CA ILE A 240 -10.64 -17.39 -7.31
C ILE A 240 -10.65 -17.50 -8.83
N GLN A 241 -11.77 -17.14 -9.43
CA GLN A 241 -12.00 -17.14 -10.88
C GLN A 241 -12.64 -15.81 -11.30
N ASN A 242 -12.52 -15.49 -12.59
CA ASN A 242 -13.19 -14.35 -13.17
C ASN A 242 -14.71 -14.42 -12.90
N GLN A 243 -15.34 -13.25 -12.76
CA GLN A 243 -16.78 -13.08 -12.49
C GLN A 243 -17.29 -13.59 -11.14
N MET A 244 -16.44 -14.14 -10.26
CA MET A 244 -16.86 -14.48 -8.90
C MET A 244 -17.29 -13.22 -8.12
N PRO A 245 -18.45 -13.25 -7.44
CA PRO A 245 -18.91 -12.14 -6.63
C PRO A 245 -18.08 -11.97 -5.35
N PRO A 246 -18.06 -10.76 -4.74
CA PRO A 246 -17.18 -10.48 -3.59
C PRO A 246 -17.37 -11.38 -2.38
N TRP A 247 -18.61 -11.82 -2.08
CA TRP A 247 -18.87 -12.69 -0.93
C TRP A 247 -18.27 -14.10 -1.11
N GLU A 248 -18.26 -14.60 -2.33
CA GLU A 248 -17.68 -15.91 -2.68
C GLU A 248 -16.16 -15.81 -2.64
N ARG A 249 -15.58 -14.76 -3.26
CA ARG A 249 -14.14 -14.48 -3.16
C ARG A 249 -13.65 -14.42 -1.71
N ARG A 250 -14.39 -13.76 -0.83
CA ARG A 250 -14.03 -13.68 0.60
C ARG A 250 -13.94 -15.07 1.24
N ALA A 251 -14.84 -15.99 0.89
CA ALA A 251 -14.77 -17.36 1.37
C ALA A 251 -13.54 -18.10 0.81
N GLU A 252 -13.24 -17.95 -0.48
CA GLU A 252 -12.06 -18.54 -1.12
C GLU A 252 -10.73 -18.01 -0.56
N TYR A 253 -10.65 -16.70 -0.27
CA TYR A 253 -9.49 -16.09 0.39
C TYR A 253 -9.37 -16.52 1.86
N ALA A 254 -10.46 -16.91 2.51
CA ALA A 254 -10.43 -17.37 3.90
C ALA A 254 -9.82 -18.77 4.05
N CYS A 255 -9.72 -19.54 2.96
CA CYS A 255 -9.03 -20.83 2.95
C CYS A 255 -7.52 -20.70 3.22
N ASP A 256 -6.91 -21.74 3.79
CA ASP A 256 -5.47 -21.80 4.07
C ASP A 256 -4.63 -21.59 2.81
N ILE A 257 -5.15 -22.03 1.67
CA ILE A 257 -4.53 -21.94 0.35
C ILE A 257 -5.57 -21.38 -0.63
N THR A 258 -5.18 -20.42 -1.45
CA THR A 258 -6.04 -19.83 -2.50
C THR A 258 -5.31 -19.88 -3.83
N TYR A 259 -5.90 -20.56 -4.81
CA TYR A 259 -5.43 -20.57 -6.20
C TYR A 259 -6.08 -19.44 -6.99
N GLY A 260 -5.35 -18.87 -7.95
CA GLY A 260 -5.88 -17.83 -8.83
C GLY A 260 -4.88 -17.39 -9.89
N THR A 261 -5.24 -16.38 -10.67
CA THR A 261 -4.33 -15.73 -11.62
C THR A 261 -3.79 -14.43 -11.04
N ASN A 262 -2.68 -13.94 -11.56
CA ASN A 262 -2.10 -12.66 -11.17
C ASN A 262 -3.10 -11.49 -11.36
N ALA A 263 -3.91 -11.53 -12.42
CA ALA A 263 -4.93 -10.54 -12.72
C ALA A 263 -6.02 -10.55 -11.66
N GLU A 264 -6.54 -11.72 -11.27
CA GLU A 264 -7.58 -11.82 -10.25
C GLU A 264 -7.09 -11.32 -8.88
N PHE A 265 -5.91 -11.77 -8.43
CA PHE A 265 -5.30 -11.27 -7.19
C PHE A 265 -5.04 -9.76 -7.24
N GLY A 266 -4.51 -9.25 -8.35
CA GLY A 266 -4.18 -7.84 -8.51
C GLY A 266 -5.41 -6.93 -8.58
N PHE A 267 -6.46 -7.34 -9.29
CA PHE A 267 -7.70 -6.57 -9.35
C PHE A 267 -8.47 -6.60 -8.02
N ASP A 268 -8.47 -7.71 -7.29
CA ASP A 268 -9.03 -7.75 -5.93
C ASP A 268 -8.28 -6.79 -5.00
N TYR A 269 -6.95 -6.76 -5.06
CA TYR A 269 -6.16 -5.79 -4.31
C TYR A 269 -6.53 -4.34 -4.66
N LEU A 270 -6.69 -4.02 -5.95
CA LEU A 270 -7.10 -2.68 -6.39
C LEU A 270 -8.52 -2.33 -5.93
N ARG A 271 -9.46 -3.28 -5.97
CA ARG A 271 -10.83 -3.08 -5.46
C ARG A 271 -10.84 -2.84 -3.95
N ASP A 272 -10.09 -3.63 -3.20
CA ASP A 272 -10.01 -3.54 -1.73
C ASP A 272 -9.42 -2.20 -1.25
N ASN A 273 -8.54 -1.57 -2.02
CA ASN A 273 -7.86 -0.32 -1.64
C ASN A 273 -8.42 0.94 -2.33
N GLY A 274 -9.04 0.79 -3.50
CA GLY A 274 -9.53 1.91 -4.31
C GLY A 274 -11.06 2.07 -4.32
N MET A 275 -11.81 1.02 -3.99
CA MET A 275 -13.28 1.01 -4.15
C MET A 275 -14.03 0.62 -2.87
N ALA A 276 -13.47 -0.24 -2.03
CA ALA A 276 -14.09 -0.60 -0.75
C ALA A 276 -14.17 0.62 0.19
N SER A 277 -15.35 0.84 0.76
CA SER A 277 -15.64 1.91 1.71
C SER A 277 -15.46 1.48 3.16
N THR A 278 -15.53 0.18 3.43
CA THR A 278 -15.31 -0.40 4.76
C THR A 278 -14.43 -1.64 4.72
N LYS A 279 -13.89 -2.06 5.87
CA LYS A 279 -13.04 -3.26 5.98
C LYS A 279 -13.81 -4.53 5.65
N GLU A 280 -15.10 -4.57 5.96
CA GLU A 280 -15.98 -5.73 5.74
C GLU A 280 -16.28 -5.94 4.25
N GLU A 281 -16.14 -4.91 3.42
CA GLU A 281 -16.28 -5.02 1.97
C GLU A 281 -15.05 -5.63 1.30
N GLN A 282 -13.89 -5.59 1.97
CA GLN A 282 -12.66 -6.18 1.44
C GLN A 282 -12.78 -7.70 1.33
N VAL A 283 -12.12 -8.28 0.32
CA VAL A 283 -12.16 -9.73 0.04
C VAL A 283 -10.86 -10.43 0.41
N GLN A 284 -9.71 -9.74 0.30
CA GLN A 284 -8.40 -10.30 0.67
C GLN A 284 -8.15 -10.19 2.18
N ARG A 285 -7.23 -11.02 2.68
CA ARG A 285 -6.82 -11.03 4.10
C ARG A 285 -5.32 -10.83 4.35
N GLY A 286 -4.59 -10.31 3.36
CA GLY A 286 -3.15 -10.02 3.42
C GLY A 286 -2.35 -10.69 2.29
N HIS A 287 -1.03 -10.47 2.28
CA HIS A 287 -0.11 -10.99 1.25
C HIS A 287 1.07 -11.72 1.91
N TYR A 288 0.79 -12.84 2.58
CA TYR A 288 1.80 -13.56 3.36
C TYR A 288 2.83 -14.29 2.48
N LEU A 289 2.37 -15.14 1.56
CA LEU A 289 3.22 -15.87 0.63
C LEU A 289 2.50 -16.06 -0.70
N ALA A 290 3.23 -15.87 -1.80
CA ALA A 290 2.79 -16.25 -3.14
C ALA A 290 3.78 -17.26 -3.75
N ILE A 291 3.27 -18.39 -4.23
CA ILE A 291 4.00 -19.31 -5.09
C ILE A 291 3.52 -19.07 -6.52
N ILE A 292 4.44 -18.67 -7.39
CA ILE A 292 4.12 -18.29 -8.77
C ILE A 292 4.58 -19.42 -9.70
N ASP A 293 3.62 -20.08 -10.35
CA ASP A 293 3.91 -21.01 -11.43
C ASP A 293 4.18 -20.24 -12.73
N GLU A 294 5.10 -20.74 -13.55
CA GLU A 294 5.60 -20.07 -14.78
C GLU A 294 5.96 -18.58 -14.52
N VAL A 295 6.90 -18.39 -13.58
CA VAL A 295 7.34 -17.07 -13.08
C VAL A 295 7.88 -16.15 -14.16
N ASP A 296 8.48 -16.69 -15.23
CA ASP A 296 8.95 -15.93 -16.38
C ASP A 296 7.78 -15.29 -17.15
N SER A 297 6.73 -16.06 -17.43
CA SER A 297 5.53 -15.57 -18.09
C SER A 297 4.87 -14.45 -17.28
N ILE A 298 4.74 -14.63 -15.96
CA ILE A 298 4.01 -13.69 -15.11
C ILE A 298 4.85 -12.45 -14.75
N LEU A 299 6.07 -12.63 -14.25
CA LEU A 299 6.89 -11.52 -13.73
C LEU A 299 7.72 -10.81 -14.80
N ILE A 300 7.86 -11.38 -16.01
CA ILE A 300 8.59 -10.76 -17.13
C ILE A 300 7.63 -10.36 -18.24
N ASP A 301 6.89 -11.32 -18.82
CA ASP A 301 6.10 -11.05 -20.02
C ASP A 301 4.83 -10.24 -19.73
N GLU A 302 4.08 -10.61 -18.69
CA GLU A 302 2.84 -9.94 -18.32
C GLU A 302 3.06 -8.64 -17.54
N ALA A 303 4.17 -8.52 -16.83
CA ALA A 303 4.53 -7.32 -16.05
C ALA A 303 4.71 -6.04 -16.89
N ARG A 304 4.68 -6.15 -18.23
CA ARG A 304 4.75 -5.01 -19.17
C ARG A 304 3.50 -4.12 -19.14
N THR A 305 2.34 -4.66 -18.76
CA THR A 305 1.07 -3.93 -18.77
C THR A 305 0.53 -3.79 -17.34
N PRO A 306 0.27 -2.56 -16.84
CA PRO A 306 -0.29 -2.39 -15.51
C PRO A 306 -1.77 -2.81 -15.47
N LEU A 307 -2.22 -3.24 -14.28
CA LEU A 307 -3.64 -3.48 -14.01
C LEU A 307 -4.35 -2.14 -13.73
N ILE A 308 -5.43 -1.86 -14.46
CA ILE A 308 -6.14 -0.57 -14.40
C ILE A 308 -7.63 -0.81 -14.16
N ILE A 309 -8.18 -0.16 -13.14
CA ILE A 309 -9.63 0.01 -12.96
C ILE A 309 -9.99 1.42 -13.42
N SER A 310 -10.66 1.54 -14.56
CA SER A 310 -11.20 2.82 -15.04
C SER A 310 -12.71 2.85 -14.82
N GLY A 311 -13.21 3.94 -14.24
CA GLY A 311 -14.64 4.23 -14.13
C GLY A 311 -14.99 5.55 -14.81
N PRO A 312 -16.24 5.74 -15.25
CA PRO A 312 -16.67 7.01 -15.80
C PRO A 312 -16.47 8.13 -14.77
N SER A 313 -15.75 9.18 -15.17
CA SER A 313 -15.69 10.40 -14.38
C SER A 313 -17.08 11.02 -14.34
N SER A 314 -17.64 11.19 -13.14
CA SER A 314 -18.75 12.14 -12.95
C SER A 314 -18.21 13.56 -13.12
N GLN A 315 -17.94 13.95 -14.36
CA GLN A 315 -17.46 15.29 -14.66
C GLN A 315 -18.52 16.31 -14.19
N SER A 316 -18.23 17.04 -13.12
CA SER A 316 -18.86 18.35 -12.91
C SER A 316 -18.09 19.38 -13.73
N SER A 317 -18.36 19.40 -15.04
CA SER A 317 -17.94 20.49 -15.96
C SER A 317 -18.30 21.87 -15.42
N HIS A 318 -19.39 21.96 -14.64
CA HIS A 318 -19.89 23.18 -14.01
C HIS A 318 -18.86 24.06 -13.30
N GLN A 319 -17.86 23.50 -12.60
CA GLN A 319 -16.92 24.34 -11.85
C GLN A 319 -15.90 25.03 -12.76
N PHE A 320 -15.37 24.31 -13.77
CA PHE A 320 -14.44 24.90 -14.72
C PHE A 320 -15.13 26.00 -15.53
N ASP A 321 -16.33 25.71 -16.02
CA ASP A 321 -17.13 26.65 -16.81
C ASP A 321 -17.53 27.89 -16.00
N LYS A 322 -17.78 27.72 -14.69
CA LYS A 322 -18.09 28.83 -13.78
C LYS A 322 -16.90 29.77 -13.56
N TYR A 323 -15.71 29.23 -13.32
CA TYR A 323 -14.55 30.05 -12.94
C TYR A 323 -13.76 30.59 -14.13
N LYS A 324 -13.79 29.91 -15.29
CA LYS A 324 -13.03 30.34 -16.48
C LYS A 324 -13.22 31.83 -16.82
N PRO A 325 -14.45 32.39 -16.91
CA PRO A 325 -14.64 33.80 -17.23
C PRO A 325 -14.05 34.75 -16.16
N LEU A 326 -14.13 34.38 -14.88
CA LEU A 326 -13.57 35.18 -13.78
C LEU A 326 -12.04 35.19 -13.82
N VAL A 327 -11.42 34.04 -14.14
CA VAL A 327 -9.96 33.93 -14.31
C VAL A 327 -9.49 34.72 -15.52
N GLU A 328 -10.21 34.67 -16.64
CA GLU A 328 -9.89 35.49 -17.82
C GLU A 328 -9.93 36.99 -17.50
N GLN A 329 -10.89 37.44 -16.69
CA GLN A 329 -10.95 38.83 -16.23
C GLN A 329 -9.79 39.17 -15.27
N LEU A 330 -9.43 38.26 -14.37
CA LEU A 330 -8.30 38.42 -13.45
C LEU A 330 -6.98 38.59 -14.22
N VAL A 331 -6.75 37.77 -15.26
CA VAL A 331 -5.57 37.88 -16.13
C VAL A 331 -5.53 39.21 -16.87
N LYS A 332 -6.68 39.72 -17.33
CA LYS A 332 -6.77 41.06 -17.93
C LYS A 332 -6.38 42.14 -16.92
N LYS A 333 -6.87 42.07 -15.67
CA LYS A 333 -6.51 43.02 -14.61
C LYS A 333 -5.02 42.99 -14.26
N GLN A 334 -4.43 41.81 -14.17
CA GLN A 334 -2.98 41.65 -14.01
C GLN A 334 -2.20 42.24 -15.18
N THR A 335 -2.66 42.03 -16.42
CA THR A 335 -2.02 42.57 -17.62
C THR A 335 -2.08 44.10 -17.66
N GLU A 336 -3.22 44.69 -17.30
CA GLU A 336 -3.37 46.15 -17.13
C GLU A 336 -2.39 46.69 -16.09
N LEU A 337 -2.29 46.04 -14.92
CA LEU A 337 -1.36 46.39 -13.85
C LEU A 337 0.11 46.32 -14.32
N CYS A 338 0.51 45.23 -14.98
CA CYS A 338 1.87 45.08 -15.50
C CYS A 338 2.21 46.12 -16.59
N ASN A 339 1.24 46.51 -17.42
CA ASN A 339 1.44 47.58 -18.42
C ASN A 339 1.56 48.96 -17.77
N HIS A 340 0.84 49.23 -16.69
CA HIS A 340 1.00 50.47 -15.91
C HIS A 340 2.38 50.53 -15.25
N LEU A 341 2.82 49.43 -14.63
CA LEU A 341 4.17 49.31 -14.06
C LEU A 341 5.25 49.54 -15.12
N GLY A 342 5.07 49.03 -16.34
CA GLY A 342 6.05 49.25 -17.40
C GLY A 342 6.08 50.69 -17.94
N ALA A 343 4.97 51.45 -17.84
CA ALA A 343 4.98 52.89 -18.07
C ALA A 343 5.68 53.65 -16.93
N GLU A 344 5.47 53.22 -15.69
CA GLU A 344 6.13 53.76 -14.50
C GLU A 344 7.66 53.56 -14.55
N VAL A 345 8.14 52.41 -15.04
CA VAL A 345 9.57 52.16 -15.27
C VAL A 345 10.20 53.26 -16.12
N LYS A 346 9.55 53.67 -17.23
CA LYS A 346 10.09 54.74 -18.09
C LYS A 346 10.19 56.06 -17.34
N LYS A 347 9.12 56.41 -16.61
CA LYS A 347 9.07 57.64 -15.83
C LYS A 347 10.14 57.67 -14.73
N LEU A 348 10.33 56.57 -14.00
CA LEU A 348 11.35 56.47 -12.95
C LEU A 348 12.77 56.61 -13.50
N ILE A 349 13.02 56.13 -14.72
CA ILE A 349 14.30 56.32 -15.41
C ILE A 349 14.48 57.79 -15.80
N ASP A 350 13.46 58.43 -16.37
CA ASP A 350 13.50 59.85 -16.74
C ASP A 350 13.68 60.76 -15.52
N ASP A 351 13.08 60.39 -14.38
CA ASP A 351 13.17 61.09 -13.09
C ASP A 351 14.49 60.79 -12.33
N GLY A 352 15.34 59.90 -12.84
CA GLY A 352 16.65 59.58 -12.26
C GLY A 352 16.62 58.61 -11.06
N ASP A 353 15.59 57.77 -10.92
CA ASP A 353 15.46 56.72 -9.89
C ASP A 353 15.63 55.29 -10.48
N PRO A 354 16.88 54.82 -10.66
CA PRO A 354 17.15 53.48 -11.18
C PRO A 354 16.77 52.36 -10.20
N ALA A 355 16.68 52.64 -8.90
CA ALA A 355 16.33 51.65 -7.89
C ALA A 355 14.82 51.33 -7.93
N GLY A 356 13.99 52.37 -8.05
CA GLY A 356 12.56 52.23 -8.28
C GLY A 356 12.25 51.49 -9.58
N ALA A 357 12.95 51.85 -10.67
CA ALA A 357 12.79 51.19 -11.97
C ALA A 357 13.12 49.68 -11.91
N GLY A 358 14.21 49.30 -11.24
CA GLY A 358 14.57 47.89 -11.04
C GLY A 358 13.51 47.10 -10.24
N ARG A 359 12.95 47.71 -9.19
CA ARG A 359 11.87 47.09 -8.38
C ARG A 359 10.59 46.88 -9.21
N ALA A 360 10.22 47.86 -10.02
CA ALA A 360 9.06 47.75 -10.91
C ALA A 360 9.26 46.67 -11.99
N LEU A 361 10.45 46.60 -12.62
CA LEU A 361 10.80 45.53 -13.56
C LEU A 361 10.71 44.14 -12.93
N PHE A 362 11.24 43.98 -11.71
CA PHE A 362 11.16 42.71 -10.98
C PHE A 362 9.71 42.34 -10.63
N LYS A 363 8.87 43.32 -10.25
CA LYS A 363 7.44 43.10 -10.03
C LYS A 363 6.72 42.64 -11.31
N ILE A 364 7.03 43.23 -12.48
CA ILE A 364 6.48 42.77 -13.75
C ILE A 364 6.94 41.35 -14.06
N LYS A 365 8.21 41.00 -13.78
CA LYS A 365 8.74 39.63 -13.94
C LYS A 365 7.96 38.63 -13.10
N LEU A 366 7.66 38.95 -11.84
CA LEU A 366 6.86 38.08 -10.96
C LEU A 366 5.40 37.94 -11.43
N GLY A 367 4.81 39.02 -11.94
CA GLY A 367 3.39 39.05 -12.30
C GLY A 367 3.07 38.54 -13.70
N GLN A 368 3.91 38.84 -14.68
CA GLN A 368 3.75 38.49 -16.09
C GLN A 368 5.12 38.46 -16.81
N PRO A 369 5.90 37.37 -16.66
CA PRO A 369 7.25 37.26 -17.22
C PRO A 369 7.32 37.48 -18.75
N ARG A 370 6.23 37.17 -19.46
CA ARG A 370 6.09 37.33 -20.91
C ARG A 370 5.46 38.66 -21.35
N ASN A 371 5.36 39.63 -20.45
CA ASN A 371 4.80 40.94 -20.80
C ASN A 371 5.62 41.61 -21.92
N ARG A 372 4.94 42.16 -22.94
CA ARG A 372 5.59 42.77 -24.12
C ARG A 372 6.51 43.94 -23.77
N GLN A 373 6.17 44.74 -22.76
CA GLN A 373 7.01 45.86 -22.34
C GLN A 373 8.24 45.36 -21.60
N LEU A 374 8.08 44.36 -20.71
CA LEU A 374 9.21 43.73 -20.04
C LEU A 374 10.21 43.15 -21.04
N MET A 375 9.74 42.38 -22.02
CA MET A 375 10.59 41.78 -23.05
C MET A 375 11.40 42.84 -23.82
N ARG A 376 10.80 44.00 -24.14
CA ARG A 376 11.51 45.12 -24.76
C ARG A 376 12.57 45.73 -23.83
N PHE A 377 12.26 45.92 -22.55
CA PHE A 377 13.27 46.38 -21.58
C PHE A 377 14.41 45.38 -21.45
N MET A 378 14.14 44.08 -21.58
CA MET A 378 15.18 43.06 -21.51
C MET A 378 16.13 43.05 -22.72
N GLU A 379 15.82 43.73 -23.82
CA GLU A 379 16.76 43.93 -24.94
C GLU A 379 17.89 44.92 -24.56
N ASP A 380 17.63 45.83 -23.61
CA ASP A 380 18.60 46.79 -23.09
C ASP A 380 19.45 46.16 -21.95
N PRO A 381 20.80 46.08 -22.10
CA PRO A 381 21.68 45.53 -21.08
C PRO A 381 21.61 46.24 -19.73
N ASP A 382 21.37 47.54 -19.69
CA ASP A 382 21.36 48.31 -18.45
C ASP A 382 20.05 48.08 -17.68
N MET A 383 18.91 48.02 -18.37
CA MET A 383 17.63 47.64 -17.77
C MET A 383 17.64 46.22 -17.20
N ARG A 384 18.30 45.28 -17.92
CA ARG A 384 18.46 43.91 -17.44
C ARG A 384 19.28 43.86 -16.14
N ARG A 385 20.39 44.59 -16.08
CA ARG A 385 21.22 44.70 -14.87
C ARG A 385 20.46 45.30 -13.69
N LEU A 386 19.62 46.32 -13.93
CA LEU A 386 18.77 46.92 -12.90
C LEU A 386 17.78 45.91 -12.31
N MET A 387 17.10 45.14 -13.16
CA MET A 387 16.16 44.10 -12.74
C MET A 387 16.86 43.00 -11.94
N GLU A 388 17.98 42.46 -12.45
CA GLU A 388 18.75 41.40 -11.78
C GLU A 388 19.26 41.86 -10.40
N LYS A 389 19.71 43.11 -10.29
CA LYS A 389 20.13 43.71 -9.03
C LYS A 389 18.99 43.79 -8.02
N SER A 390 17.79 44.20 -8.45
CA SER A 390 16.60 44.22 -7.60
C SER A 390 16.12 42.82 -7.22
N GLU A 391 16.17 41.86 -8.14
CA GLU A 391 15.85 40.46 -7.86
C GLU A 391 16.78 39.89 -6.77
N LEU A 392 18.09 40.09 -6.92
CA LEU A 392 19.10 39.66 -5.95
C LEU A 392 18.90 40.28 -4.56
N SER A 393 18.47 41.54 -4.46
CA SER A 393 18.23 42.17 -3.15
C SER A 393 17.07 41.51 -2.42
N PHE A 394 15.95 41.26 -3.11
CA PHE A 394 14.75 40.66 -2.50
C PHE A 394 14.94 39.21 -2.02
N TYR A 395 15.92 38.49 -2.57
CA TYR A 395 16.25 37.12 -2.14
C TYR A 395 17.25 37.05 -0.98
N GLN A 396 17.70 38.19 -0.44
CA GLN A 396 18.46 38.22 0.81
C GLN A 396 17.53 37.94 2.01
N ASP A 397 17.98 37.14 2.99
CA ASP A 397 17.15 36.71 4.13
C ASP A 397 16.52 37.87 4.91
N ALA A 398 17.17 39.04 4.94
CA ALA A 398 16.68 40.25 5.60
C ALA A 398 15.44 40.88 4.93
N GLN A 399 15.19 40.61 3.63
CA GLN A 399 14.13 41.25 2.83
C GLN A 399 12.95 40.33 2.51
N LYS A 400 12.84 39.14 3.13
CA LYS A 400 11.71 38.20 2.92
C LYS A 400 10.33 38.83 3.16
N LYS A 401 10.22 39.72 4.15
CA LYS A 401 8.97 40.46 4.42
C LYS A 401 8.64 41.46 3.31
N GLU A 402 9.66 42.15 2.78
CA GLU A 402 9.47 43.12 1.70
C GLU A 402 9.14 42.43 0.37
N LEU A 403 9.73 41.26 0.10
CA LEU A 403 9.36 40.42 -1.05
C LEU A 403 7.90 39.95 -0.94
N PHE A 404 7.44 39.56 0.24
CA PHE A 404 6.04 39.20 0.46
C PHE A 404 5.11 40.39 0.17
N LEU A 405 5.40 41.56 0.72
CA LEU A 405 4.63 42.79 0.45
C LEU A 405 4.62 43.15 -1.04
N LEU A 406 5.76 43.00 -1.73
CA LEU A 406 5.85 43.24 -3.17
C LEU A 406 4.94 42.31 -3.98
N LYS A 407 4.84 41.04 -3.58
CA LYS A 407 3.99 40.05 -4.23
C LYS A 407 2.51 40.35 -4.01
N GLU A 408 2.12 40.80 -2.81
CA GLU A 408 0.72 41.14 -2.49
C GLU A 408 0.20 42.37 -3.26
N GLU A 409 1.09 43.16 -3.89
CA GLU A 409 0.70 44.23 -4.83
C GLU A 409 0.29 43.71 -6.23
N LEU A 410 0.31 42.40 -6.45
CA LEU A 410 -0.12 41.74 -7.68
C LEU A 410 -1.40 40.93 -7.44
N TYR A 411 -2.16 40.61 -8.49
CA TYR A 411 -3.29 39.69 -8.37
C TYR A 411 -2.83 38.23 -8.26
N PHE A 412 -1.75 37.87 -8.97
CA PHE A 412 -1.09 36.58 -8.87
C PHE A 412 0.40 36.69 -9.21
N VAL A 413 1.17 35.69 -8.80
CA VAL A 413 2.59 35.55 -9.13
C VAL A 413 2.82 34.26 -9.90
N ILE A 414 3.74 34.29 -10.86
CA ILE A 414 4.15 33.15 -11.66
C ILE A 414 5.57 32.73 -11.26
N ASP A 415 5.74 31.44 -10.94
CA ASP A 415 7.06 30.81 -10.84
C ASP A 415 7.33 30.01 -12.12
N GLU A 416 8.15 30.56 -13.01
CA GLU A 416 8.53 29.88 -14.26
C GLU A 416 9.39 28.63 -14.03
N LYS A 417 10.17 28.58 -12.94
CA LYS A 417 11.04 27.44 -12.63
C LYS A 417 10.24 26.29 -11.99
N GLY A 418 9.34 26.63 -11.09
CA GLY A 418 8.42 25.69 -10.45
C GLY A 418 7.25 25.27 -11.35
N HIS A 419 7.06 25.95 -12.50
CA HIS A 419 5.87 25.85 -13.32
C HIS A 419 4.59 25.99 -12.49
N ASP A 420 4.50 26.99 -11.62
CA ASP A 420 3.34 27.21 -10.75
C ASP A 420 2.89 28.67 -10.72
N SER A 421 1.69 28.92 -10.20
CA SER A 421 1.16 30.26 -10.01
C SER A 421 0.35 30.38 -8.72
N ASP A 422 0.62 31.41 -7.94
CA ASP A 422 -0.02 31.68 -6.65
C ASP A 422 -0.96 32.88 -6.74
N LEU A 423 -2.19 32.73 -6.23
CA LEU A 423 -3.12 33.84 -6.06
C LEU A 423 -2.77 34.65 -4.81
N MET A 424 -2.60 35.95 -4.99
CA MET A 424 -2.37 36.92 -3.91
C MET A 424 -3.70 37.43 -3.37
N GLU A 425 -3.69 38.22 -2.30
CA GLU A 425 -4.90 38.72 -1.63
C GLU A 425 -5.83 39.44 -2.61
N MET A 426 -5.29 40.35 -3.43
CA MET A 426 -6.04 41.05 -4.47
C MET A 426 -6.73 40.08 -5.45
N GLY A 427 -6.06 38.98 -5.80
CA GLY A 427 -6.62 37.96 -6.69
C GLY A 427 -7.69 37.10 -6.05
N ARG A 428 -7.51 36.73 -4.79
CA ARG A 428 -8.51 35.98 -4.00
C ARG A 428 -9.78 36.81 -3.81
N GLU A 429 -9.61 38.07 -3.44
CA GLU A 429 -10.72 39.02 -3.26
C GLU A 429 -11.47 39.26 -4.57
N PHE A 430 -10.75 39.42 -5.70
CA PHE A 430 -11.38 39.59 -7.01
C PHE A 430 -12.22 38.37 -7.42
N LEU A 431 -11.71 37.16 -7.20
CA LEU A 431 -12.39 35.93 -7.63
C LEU A 431 -13.60 35.59 -6.75
N ASN A 432 -13.56 35.90 -5.45
CA ASN A 432 -14.67 35.67 -4.55
C ASN A 432 -14.65 36.66 -3.36
N PRO A 433 -15.24 37.86 -3.51
CA PRO A 433 -15.24 38.88 -2.46
C PRO A 433 -15.93 38.45 -1.16
N GLY A 434 -16.89 37.52 -1.24
CA GLY A 434 -17.63 37.04 -0.07
C GLY A 434 -16.93 35.91 0.71
N ASP A 435 -15.93 35.26 0.12
CA ASP A 435 -15.12 34.21 0.75
C ASP A 435 -13.75 34.08 0.04
N PRO A 436 -12.82 35.03 0.25
CA PRO A 436 -11.50 35.00 -0.40
C PRO A 436 -10.68 33.74 -0.03
N GLU A 437 -10.91 33.20 1.17
CA GLU A 437 -10.29 31.97 1.69
C GLU A 437 -10.85 30.68 1.06
N SER A 438 -11.74 30.79 0.06
CA SER A 438 -12.20 29.65 -0.73
C SER A 438 -11.13 29.10 -1.69
N PHE A 439 -10.09 29.88 -1.98
CA PHE A 439 -8.97 29.51 -2.86
C PHE A 439 -7.68 29.19 -2.08
N THR A 440 -7.72 29.17 -0.75
CA THR A 440 -6.60 28.78 0.10
C THR A 440 -6.83 27.38 0.68
N LEU A 441 -5.75 26.62 0.82
CA LEU A 441 -5.79 25.36 1.55
C LEU A 441 -5.73 25.66 3.04
N PRO A 442 -6.78 25.34 3.81
CA PRO A 442 -6.74 25.60 5.23
C PRO A 442 -5.75 24.65 5.90
N ASP A 443 -5.05 25.17 6.91
CA ASP A 443 -4.22 24.34 7.79
C ASP A 443 -5.11 23.40 8.59
N LEU A 444 -5.08 22.12 8.20
CA LEU A 444 -5.86 21.07 8.85
C LEU A 444 -5.45 20.91 10.32
N GLY A 445 -4.16 21.05 10.66
CA GLY A 445 -3.66 20.91 12.02
C GLY A 445 -4.23 21.98 12.94
N THR A 446 -4.22 23.24 12.49
CA THR A 446 -4.82 24.36 13.21
C THR A 446 -6.34 24.21 13.32
N LEU A 447 -7.02 23.84 12.22
CA LEU A 447 -8.46 23.58 12.25
C LEU A 447 -8.83 22.46 13.23
N TYR A 448 -8.05 21.38 13.28
CA TYR A 448 -8.25 20.28 14.23
C TYR A 448 -8.03 20.74 15.68
N ALA A 449 -6.98 21.53 15.94
CA ALA A 449 -6.70 22.08 17.26
C ALA A 449 -7.85 22.99 17.75
N ASP A 450 -8.35 23.87 16.89
CA ASP A 450 -9.46 24.77 17.20
C ASP A 450 -10.79 24.02 17.37
N MET A 451 -11.05 23.01 16.54
CA MET A 451 -12.21 22.13 16.71
C MET A 451 -12.15 21.37 18.04
N THR A 452 -10.96 20.94 18.46
CA THR A 452 -10.76 20.25 19.74
C THR A 452 -10.99 21.21 20.90
N ARG A 453 -10.48 22.45 20.83
CA ARG A 453 -10.75 23.50 21.82
C ARG A 453 -12.24 23.85 21.93
N ILE A 454 -12.94 23.99 20.80
CA ILE A 454 -14.39 24.28 20.77
C ILE A 454 -15.20 23.09 21.30
N ALA A 455 -14.80 21.85 20.98
CA ALA A 455 -15.46 20.64 21.47
C ALA A 455 -15.27 20.40 22.98
N VAL A 456 -14.23 20.99 23.59
CA VAL A 456 -14.01 21.02 25.04
C VAL A 456 -14.85 22.10 25.71
N SER A 457 -15.12 23.21 25.02
CA SER A 457 -15.89 24.37 25.53
C SER A 457 -17.42 24.18 25.54
N GLN A 458 -18.01 23.33 24.68
CA GLN A 458 -19.48 23.15 24.58
C GLN A 458 -19.93 21.67 24.71
N THR A 459 -20.03 21.21 25.97
CA THR A 459 -20.84 20.15 26.62
C THR A 459 -21.38 18.89 25.86
N LYS A 460 -20.90 17.71 26.32
CA LYS A 460 -21.52 16.38 26.65
C LYS A 460 -22.45 15.57 25.71
N SER A 461 -22.83 15.91 24.48
CA SER A 461 -23.67 15.00 23.65
C SER A 461 -23.04 14.53 22.32
N ALA A 462 -22.86 13.22 22.19
CA ALA A 462 -22.31 12.54 21.00
C ALA A 462 -23.14 12.78 19.71
N SER A 463 -24.44 13.09 19.84
CA SER A 463 -25.32 13.40 18.71
C SER A 463 -25.01 14.77 18.08
N ARG A 464 -24.63 15.76 18.91
CA ARG A 464 -24.16 17.08 18.44
C ARG A 464 -22.76 16.99 17.84
N ARG A 465 -21.86 16.17 18.40
CA ARG A 465 -20.56 15.87 17.76
C ARG A 465 -20.73 15.25 16.38
N ARG A 466 -21.69 14.33 16.19
CA ARG A 466 -22.02 13.75 14.87
C ARG A 466 -22.61 14.77 13.89
N LYS A 467 -23.46 15.70 14.35
CA LYS A 467 -24.02 16.77 13.49
C LYS A 467 -22.96 17.82 13.09
N ILE A 468 -22.08 18.22 14.02
CA ILE A 468 -20.96 19.15 13.75
C ILE A 468 -19.90 18.47 12.89
N SER A 469 -19.61 17.19 13.11
CA SER A 469 -18.73 16.38 12.25
C SER A 469 -19.32 16.23 10.86
N LYS A 470 -20.62 15.97 10.71
CA LYS A 470 -21.30 15.95 9.40
C LYS A 470 -21.23 17.32 8.71
N SER A 471 -21.54 18.43 9.38
CA SER A 471 -21.47 19.77 8.77
C SER A 471 -20.04 20.21 8.43
N ALA A 472 -19.06 19.82 9.25
CA ALA A 472 -17.63 19.98 8.99
C ALA A 472 -17.18 19.08 7.83
N TRP A 473 -17.70 17.86 7.71
CA TRP A 473 -17.51 16.99 6.54
C TRP A 473 -18.15 17.58 5.29
N THR A 474 -19.31 18.23 5.36
CA THR A 474 -19.91 18.93 4.20
C THR A 474 -19.11 20.18 3.82
N ARG A 475 -18.55 20.92 4.80
CA ARG A 475 -17.59 22.02 4.57
C ARG A 475 -16.27 21.51 3.97
N ARG A 476 -15.76 20.38 4.47
CA ARG A 476 -14.60 19.65 3.94
C ARG A 476 -14.86 19.17 2.53
N ARG A 477 -16.04 18.61 2.24
CA ARG A 477 -16.45 18.19 0.89
C ARG A 477 -16.54 19.40 -0.03
N ARG A 478 -17.12 20.53 0.40
CA ARG A 478 -17.13 21.80 -0.35
C ARG A 478 -15.71 22.33 -0.63
N LYS A 479 -14.81 22.30 0.36
CA LYS A 479 -13.40 22.74 0.22
C LYS A 479 -12.49 21.75 -0.54
N PHE A 480 -12.79 20.45 -0.53
CA PHE A 480 -12.11 19.44 -1.36
C PHE A 480 -12.69 19.40 -2.78
N THR A 481 -13.96 19.77 -3.00
CA THR A 481 -14.51 20.00 -4.35
C THR A 481 -14.01 21.29 -4.99
N THR A 482 -13.43 22.21 -4.22
CA THR A 482 -12.67 23.38 -4.73
C THR A 482 -11.16 23.09 -4.89
N PHE A 483 -10.66 21.92 -4.49
CA PHE A 483 -9.28 21.49 -4.76
C PHE A 483 -8.97 21.30 -6.26
N PRO A 484 -9.91 20.80 -7.08
CA PRO A 484 -9.82 20.91 -8.53
C PRO A 484 -9.83 22.37 -9.01
N ASN A 485 -10.30 23.34 -8.21
CA ASN A 485 -10.38 24.73 -8.63
C ASN A 485 -9.01 25.40 -8.62
N CYS A 486 -8.14 25.20 -7.62
CA CYS A 486 -6.78 25.76 -7.66
C CYS A 486 -5.93 25.15 -8.78
N SER A 487 -5.87 23.82 -8.90
CA SER A 487 -5.09 23.17 -9.97
C SER A 487 -5.63 23.48 -11.39
N LYS A 488 -6.96 23.59 -11.56
CA LYS A 488 -7.56 24.03 -12.82
C LYS A 488 -7.45 25.54 -13.04
N LEU A 489 -7.39 26.36 -11.99
CA LEU A 489 -7.07 27.79 -12.07
C LEU A 489 -5.64 28.00 -12.53
N THR A 490 -4.66 27.31 -11.93
CA THR A 490 -3.26 27.32 -12.37
C THR A 490 -3.17 26.83 -13.82
N ALA A 491 -3.90 25.79 -14.22
CA ALA A 491 -3.95 25.34 -15.61
C ALA A 491 -4.64 26.34 -16.55
N CYS A 492 -5.66 27.05 -16.07
CA CYS A 492 -6.38 28.08 -16.83
C CYS A 492 -5.50 29.33 -17.00
N LEU A 493 -4.88 29.83 -15.93
CA LEU A 493 -3.87 30.90 -15.90
C LEU A 493 -2.70 30.56 -16.83
N LYS A 494 -2.18 29.33 -16.78
CA LYS A 494 -1.13 28.86 -17.70
C LYS A 494 -1.56 28.89 -19.17
N ARG A 495 -2.79 28.46 -19.49
CA ARG A 495 -3.29 28.46 -20.87
C ARG A 495 -3.54 29.88 -21.36
N THR A 496 -4.20 30.73 -20.59
CA THR A 496 -4.52 32.10 -20.99
C THR A 496 -3.28 32.99 -21.07
N CYS A 497 -2.32 32.86 -20.17
CA CYS A 497 -1.05 33.62 -20.21
C CYS A 497 -0.09 33.16 -21.32
N ASN A 498 -0.21 31.92 -21.83
CA ASN A 498 0.62 31.42 -22.94
C ASN A 498 0.01 31.66 -24.33
N THR A 499 -1.28 32.00 -24.44
CA THR A 499 -1.98 32.24 -25.71
C THR A 499 -2.17 33.72 -26.04
N SER A 500 -1.70 34.64 -25.21
CA SER A 500 -1.81 36.09 -25.37
C SER A 500 -0.51 36.75 -25.77
#